data_AF-A0A1E7FUK4-F1
#
_entry.id   AF-A0A1E7FUK4-F1
#
_cell.length_a   1.000
_cell.length_b   1.000
_cell.length_c   1.000
_cell.angle_alpha   90.00
_cell.angle_beta   90.00
_cell.angle_gamma   90.00
#
_symmetry.space_group_name_H-M   'P 1'
#
loop_
_entity.id
_entity.type
_entity.pdbx_description
1 polymer ?
#
loop_
_entity_poly.entity_id
_entity_poly.type
_entity_poly.pdbx_seq_one_letter_code
_entity_poly.pdbx_strand_id
1 'polypeptide(L)'
;MSSSRTSTSTIMTSDCAMKFDEYSDFTLHFGVEVVVLMLAGLSMIMSIGFATWTFINRRTRVVRASQPFFLYMICLGVFILSTATIPSTIREDRNEEMHSIGCNLRIWLYVIGSSIILSALEAKLARINRIIKASQGFRRIKVTVCDTLKHMVVIVGLNVFLLVLMVIFSPIQYVPAD
;
A
#
# COMPACT_ATOMS: atom_id res chain seq x y z
N MET A 1 -51.58 5.21 27.18
CA MET A 1 -50.26 5.86 27.01
C MET A 1 -49.48 4.98 26.05
N SER A 2 -49.43 5.23 24.73
CA SER A 2 -48.73 6.34 24.04
C SER A 2 -47.33 6.51 24.64
N SER A 3 -46.21 6.23 23.94
CA SER A 3 -45.78 6.70 22.62
C SER A 3 -44.57 5.85 22.15
N SER A 4 -44.59 5.16 20.98
CA SER A 4 -44.15 5.60 19.62
C SER A 4 -42.63 5.84 19.52
N ARG A 5 -41.85 5.07 18.72
CA ARG A 5 -41.75 5.09 17.24
C ARG A 5 -41.32 3.71 16.67
N THR A 6 -42.21 3.05 15.91
CA THR A 6 -42.22 2.87 14.42
C THR A 6 -41.06 2.01 13.87
N SER A 7 -41.31 0.80 13.36
CA SER A 7 -42.04 0.47 12.11
C SER A 7 -41.27 0.97 10.88
N THR A 8 -41.06 0.26 9.78
CA THR A 8 -41.55 -1.00 9.20
C THR A 8 -40.84 -1.02 7.84
N SER A 9 -40.33 -2.14 7.32
CA SER A 9 -41.00 -2.85 6.23
C SER A 9 -40.26 -4.15 5.92
N THR A 10 -40.84 -5.25 6.36
CA THR A 10 -40.84 -6.51 5.64
C THR A 10 -41.55 -6.29 4.30
N ILE A 11 -41.03 -6.83 3.19
CA ILE A 11 -41.80 -7.58 2.15
C ILE A 11 -40.88 -7.97 0.97
N MET A 12 -40.77 -9.28 0.80
CA MET A 12 -40.73 -10.07 -0.45
C MET A 12 -39.45 -10.22 -1.31
N THR A 13 -39.14 -11.52 -1.47
CA THR A 13 -38.46 -12.23 -2.57
C THR A 13 -36.93 -12.21 -2.59
N SER A 14 -36.34 -13.27 -2.02
CA SER A 14 -35.66 -14.30 -2.83
C SER A 14 -35.16 -15.45 -1.95
N ASP A 15 -35.93 -16.53 -1.89
CA ASP A 15 -35.42 -17.90 -1.67
C ASP A 15 -34.57 -18.39 -2.87
N CYS A 16 -33.65 -17.52 -3.34
CA CYS A 16 -32.75 -17.75 -4.47
C CYS A 16 -31.53 -16.80 -4.39
N ALA A 17 -31.04 -16.48 -3.18
CA ALA A 17 -29.80 -15.75 -2.99
C ALA A 17 -28.87 -16.57 -2.08
N MET A 18 -27.86 -17.16 -2.72
CA MET A 18 -26.58 -17.59 -2.14
C MET A 18 -26.64 -18.60 -0.98
N LYS A 19 -26.97 -19.87 -1.32
CA LYS A 19 -26.43 -21.05 -0.62
C LYS A 19 -25.10 -21.52 -1.24
N PHE A 20 -24.33 -20.56 -1.75
CA PHE A 20 -23.01 -20.74 -2.37
C PHE A 20 -21.89 -20.18 -1.48
N ASP A 21 -22.10 -20.09 -0.15
CA ASP A 21 -21.25 -19.28 0.73
C ASP A 21 -20.39 -20.07 1.73
N GLU A 22 -20.55 -21.38 1.93
CA GLU A 22 -19.75 -22.07 2.97
C GLU A 22 -18.62 -22.95 2.40
N TYR A 23 -18.85 -23.62 1.26
CA TYR A 23 -17.84 -24.45 0.59
C TYR A 23 -17.03 -23.70 -0.48
N SER A 24 -17.68 -22.76 -1.18
CA SER A 24 -16.97 -21.86 -2.08
C SER A 24 -16.04 -20.94 -1.30
N ASP A 25 -16.45 -20.45 -0.12
CA ASP A 25 -15.65 -19.51 0.65
C ASP A 25 -14.38 -20.17 1.23
N PHE A 26 -14.44 -21.40 1.74
CA PHE A 26 -13.23 -22.11 2.17
C PHE A 26 -12.24 -22.39 1.01
N THR A 27 -12.73 -22.89 -0.13
CA THR A 27 -11.86 -23.19 -1.30
C THR A 27 -11.35 -21.91 -1.97
N LEU A 28 -12.19 -20.87 -2.02
CA LEU A 28 -11.86 -19.55 -2.53
C LEU A 28 -10.84 -18.87 -1.61
N HIS A 29 -10.97 -18.99 -0.29
CA HIS A 29 -10.04 -18.44 0.68
C HIS A 29 -8.64 -19.07 0.56
N PHE A 30 -8.54 -20.41 0.51
CA PHE A 30 -7.26 -21.09 0.26
C PHE A 30 -6.68 -20.75 -1.12
N GLY A 31 -7.51 -20.73 -2.17
CA GLY A 31 -7.06 -20.40 -3.52
C GLY A 31 -6.55 -18.96 -3.65
N VAL A 32 -7.27 -18.01 -3.07
CA VAL A 32 -6.92 -16.58 -3.08
C VAL A 32 -5.65 -16.34 -2.28
N GLU A 33 -5.50 -16.91 -1.09
CA GLU A 33 -4.26 -16.80 -0.30
C GLU A 33 -3.03 -17.25 -1.09
N VAL A 34 -3.10 -18.42 -1.73
CA VAL A 34 -1.99 -18.95 -2.54
C VAL A 34 -1.70 -18.03 -3.72
N VAL A 35 -2.71 -17.59 -4.46
CA VAL A 35 -2.54 -16.66 -5.59
C VAL A 35 -1.90 -15.35 -5.14
N VAL A 36 -2.37 -14.79 -4.03
CA VAL A 36 -1.91 -13.54 -3.45
C VAL A 36 -0.44 -13.66 -3.00
N LEU A 37 -0.05 -14.77 -2.37
CA LEU A 37 1.35 -15.04 -2.00
C LEU A 37 2.26 -15.23 -3.23
N MET A 38 1.76 -15.90 -4.27
CA MET A 38 2.52 -16.09 -5.53
C MET A 38 2.78 -14.75 -6.22
N LEU A 39 1.76 -13.88 -6.29
CA LEU A 39 1.90 -12.53 -6.84
C LEU A 39 2.82 -11.66 -5.98
N ALA A 40 2.76 -11.78 -4.65
CA ALA A 40 3.68 -11.10 -3.74
C ALA A 40 5.13 -11.57 -3.95
N GLY A 41 5.37 -12.88 -4.06
CA GLY A 41 6.69 -13.45 -4.35
C GLY A 41 7.25 -12.97 -5.69
N LEU A 42 6.44 -13.03 -6.75
CA LEU A 42 6.83 -12.57 -8.08
C LEU A 42 7.17 -11.07 -8.09
N SER A 43 6.36 -10.23 -7.43
CA SER A 43 6.61 -8.79 -7.35
C SER A 43 7.89 -8.47 -6.55
N MET A 44 8.18 -9.21 -5.48
CA MET A 44 9.45 -9.08 -4.75
C MET A 44 10.65 -9.43 -5.62
N ILE A 45 10.61 -10.57 -6.33
CA ILE A 45 11.68 -11.01 -7.23
C ILE A 45 11.90 -10.00 -8.36
N MET A 46 10.81 -9.53 -8.98
CA MET A 46 10.87 -8.53 -10.05
C MET A 46 11.41 -7.18 -9.56
N SER A 47 11.04 -6.75 -8.36
CA SER A 47 11.57 -5.52 -7.75
C SER A 47 13.09 -5.59 -7.57
N ILE A 48 13.60 -6.71 -7.03
CA ILE A 48 15.05 -6.94 -6.88
C ILE A 48 15.74 -7.04 -8.24
N GLY A 49 15.14 -7.74 -9.20
CA GLY A 49 15.62 -7.85 -10.57
C GLY A 49 15.77 -6.49 -11.25
N PHE A 50 14.74 -5.64 -11.17
CA PHE A 50 14.77 -4.29 -11.72
C PHE A 50 15.73 -3.36 -10.98
N ALA A 51 15.84 -3.47 -9.66
CA ALA A 51 16.85 -2.72 -8.90
C ALA A 51 18.28 -3.09 -9.33
N THR A 52 18.55 -4.39 -9.48
CA THR A 52 19.85 -4.92 -9.94
C THR A 52 20.15 -4.48 -11.37
N TRP A 53 19.18 -4.61 -12.28
CA TRP A 53 19.30 -4.16 -13.67
C TRP A 53 19.57 -2.64 -13.75
N THR A 54 18.90 -1.85 -12.91
CA THR A 54 19.11 -0.40 -12.81
C THR A 54 20.52 -0.08 -12.33
N PHE A 55 21.09 -0.88 -11.42
CA PHE A 55 22.46 -0.71 -10.95
C PHE A 55 23.50 -0.97 -12.03
N ILE A 56 23.35 -2.06 -12.77
CA ILE A 56 24.25 -2.41 -13.88
C ILE A 56 24.15 -1.37 -15.00
N ASN A 57 22.93 -0.98 -15.38
CA ASN A 57 22.69 -0.08 -16.51
C ASN A 57 22.64 1.41 -16.14
N ARG A 58 23.10 1.79 -14.94
CA ARG A 58 23.04 3.19 -14.42
C ARG A 58 23.72 4.23 -15.31
N ARG A 59 24.64 3.83 -16.19
CA ARG A 59 25.37 4.70 -17.11
C ARG A 59 24.63 4.96 -18.43
N THR A 60 23.62 4.17 -18.76
CA THR A 60 22.84 4.35 -19.99
C THR A 60 22.07 5.67 -19.96
N ARG A 61 21.91 6.32 -21.13
CA ARG A 61 21.25 7.64 -21.24
C ARG A 61 19.83 7.63 -20.66
N VAL A 62 19.11 6.52 -20.85
CA VAL A 62 17.73 6.35 -20.37
C VAL A 62 17.68 6.33 -18.83
N VAL A 63 18.46 5.47 -18.18
CA VAL A 63 18.46 5.35 -16.70
C VAL A 63 18.99 6.63 -16.05
N ARG A 64 20.01 7.24 -16.64
CA ARG A 64 20.57 8.50 -16.15
C ARG A 64 19.58 9.66 -16.26
N ALA A 65 18.78 9.72 -17.32
CA ALA A 65 17.73 10.72 -17.49
C ALA A 65 16.63 10.58 -16.43
N SER A 66 16.22 9.34 -16.13
CA SER A 66 15.19 9.00 -15.15
C SER A 66 15.61 9.19 -13.69
N GLN A 67 16.89 9.48 -13.42
CA GLN A 67 17.50 9.62 -12.09
C GLN A 67 17.40 8.30 -11.29
N PRO A 68 18.49 7.51 -11.20
CA PRO A 68 18.44 6.16 -10.62
C PRO A 68 17.99 6.14 -9.15
N PHE A 69 18.22 7.23 -8.41
CA PHE A 69 17.78 7.38 -7.01
C PHE A 69 16.26 7.16 -6.84
N PHE A 70 15.42 7.75 -7.69
CA PHE A 70 13.97 7.57 -7.57
C PHE A 70 13.51 6.18 -8.00
N LEU A 71 14.23 5.53 -8.93
CA LEU A 71 13.94 4.14 -9.31
C LEU A 71 14.15 3.20 -8.12
N TYR A 72 15.25 3.37 -7.37
CA TYR A 72 15.50 2.57 -6.17
C TYR A 72 14.42 2.76 -5.10
N MET A 73 13.98 4.01 -4.87
CA MET A 73 12.91 4.28 -3.90
C MET A 73 11.58 3.61 -4.29
N ILE A 74 11.23 3.61 -5.58
CA ILE A 74 10.03 2.91 -6.06
C ILE A 74 10.17 1.41 -5.86
N CYS A 75 11.31 0.81 -6.22
CA CYS A 75 11.55 -0.63 -6.01
C CYS A 75 11.45 -0.99 -4.51
N LEU A 76 12.04 -0.18 -3.64
CA LEU A 76 11.97 -0.34 -2.19
C LEU A 76 10.52 -0.29 -1.68
N GLY A 77 9.76 0.72 -2.12
CA GLY A 77 8.35 0.86 -1.74
C GLY A 77 7.50 -0.31 -2.22
N VAL A 78 7.70 -0.79 -3.45
CA VAL A 78 7.01 -1.97 -3.98
C VAL A 78 7.37 -3.23 -3.19
N PHE A 79 8.64 -3.41 -2.83
CA PHE A 79 9.07 -4.55 -2.02
C PHE A 79 8.40 -4.56 -0.63
N ILE A 80 8.34 -3.40 0.03
CA ILE A 80 7.65 -3.24 1.32
C ILE A 80 6.14 -3.53 1.17
N LEU A 81 5.52 -3.01 0.10
CA LEU A 81 4.10 -3.23 -0.17
C LEU A 81 3.79 -4.70 -0.46
N SER A 82 4.63 -5.39 -1.22
CA SER A 82 4.53 -6.84 -1.45
C SER A 82 4.71 -7.64 -0.16
N THR A 83 5.53 -7.16 0.78
CA THR A 83 5.67 -7.76 2.12
C THR A 83 4.39 -7.61 2.93
N ALA A 84 3.66 -6.48 2.79
CA ALA A 84 2.38 -6.23 3.47
C ALA A 84 1.28 -7.25 3.13
N THR A 85 1.42 -7.91 1.99
CA THR A 85 0.52 -8.97 1.54
C THR A 85 0.62 -10.23 2.43
N ILE A 86 1.79 -10.53 3.00
CA ILE A 86 2.02 -11.72 3.85
C ILE A 86 1.17 -11.69 5.13
N PRO A 87 1.18 -10.63 5.97
CA PRO A 87 0.32 -10.59 7.15
C PRO A 87 -1.17 -10.57 6.82
N SER A 88 -1.54 -10.24 5.57
CA SER A 88 -2.94 -10.31 5.12
C SER A 88 -3.45 -11.74 4.93
N THR A 89 -2.56 -12.73 4.85
CA THR A 89 -2.93 -14.15 4.71
C THR A 89 -2.85 -14.92 6.03
N ILE A 90 -2.70 -14.23 7.17
CA ILE A 90 -2.72 -14.86 8.49
C ILE A 90 -4.18 -15.13 8.87
N ARG A 91 -4.49 -16.39 9.15
CA ARG A 91 -5.83 -16.86 9.51
C ARG A 91 -6.14 -16.69 10.99
N GLU A 92 -7.44 -16.70 11.30
CA GLU A 92 -8.00 -16.56 12.65
C GLU A 92 -7.85 -17.83 13.50
N ASP A 93 -7.60 -18.98 12.88
CA ASP A 93 -7.41 -20.28 13.54
C ASP A 93 -6.06 -20.40 14.29
N ARG A 94 -5.17 -19.43 14.13
CA ARG A 94 -3.88 -19.34 14.81
C ARG A 94 -3.95 -18.30 15.91
N ASN A 95 -3.43 -18.64 17.09
CA ASN A 95 -3.20 -17.79 18.28
C ASN A 95 -3.67 -16.31 18.13
N GLU A 96 -4.66 -15.90 18.92
CA GLU A 96 -5.29 -14.57 18.87
C GLU A 96 -4.29 -13.40 18.86
N GLU A 97 -3.19 -13.53 19.60
CA GLU A 97 -2.11 -12.53 19.63
C GLU A 97 -1.43 -12.34 18.27
N MET A 98 -1.19 -13.44 17.55
CA MET A 98 -0.54 -13.40 16.23
C MET A 98 -1.45 -12.73 15.19
N HIS A 99 -2.76 -12.91 15.31
CA HIS A 99 -3.73 -12.29 14.42
C HIS A 99 -3.77 -10.76 14.62
N SER A 100 -3.83 -10.28 15.87
CA SER A 100 -3.80 -8.84 16.18
C SER A 100 -2.51 -8.17 15.68
N ILE A 101 -1.35 -8.82 15.86
CA ILE A 101 -0.07 -8.31 15.33
C ILE A 101 -0.10 -8.24 13.80
N GLY A 102 -0.66 -9.25 13.13
CA GLY A 102 -0.84 -9.29 11.68
C GLY A 102 -1.68 -8.12 11.16
N CYS A 103 -2.83 -7.84 11.78
CA CYS A 103 -3.70 -6.72 11.42
C CYS A 103 -2.99 -5.37 11.50
N ASN A 104 -2.25 -5.13 12.59
CA ASN A 104 -1.50 -3.89 12.77
C ASN A 104 -0.36 -3.79 11.74
N LEU A 105 0.43 -4.86 11.57
CA LEU A 105 1.56 -4.89 10.65
C LEU A 105 1.13 -4.64 9.19
N ARG A 106 -0.02 -5.18 8.78
CA ARG A 106 -0.60 -4.98 7.45
C ARG A 106 -0.78 -3.49 7.15
N ILE A 107 -1.39 -2.74 8.06
CA ILE A 107 -1.67 -1.31 7.86
C ILE A 107 -0.38 -0.50 7.82
N TRP A 108 0.57 -0.82 8.71
CA TRP A 108 1.87 -0.16 8.76
C TRP A 108 2.65 -0.33 7.45
N LEU A 109 2.81 -1.56 6.98
CA LEU A 109 3.55 -1.84 5.75
C LEU A 109 2.86 -1.23 4.53
N TYR A 110 1.53 -1.26 4.48
CA TYR A 110 0.77 -0.69 3.36
C TYR A 110 0.93 0.83 3.26
N VAL A 111 0.77 1.53 4.38
CA VAL A 111 0.88 3.00 4.44
C VAL A 111 2.31 3.44 4.16
N ILE A 112 3.32 2.79 4.75
CA ILE A 112 4.74 3.14 4.54
C ILE A 112 5.14 2.86 3.09
N GLY A 113 4.85 1.67 2.57
CA GLY A 113 5.18 1.28 1.20
C GLY A 113 4.55 2.22 0.17
N SER A 114 3.25 2.49 0.32
CA SER A 114 2.52 3.41 -0.57
C SER A 114 3.03 4.85 -0.46
N SER A 115 3.34 5.33 0.75
CA SER A 115 3.88 6.68 0.97
C SER A 115 5.21 6.90 0.26
N ILE A 116 6.11 5.90 0.28
CA ILE A 116 7.40 5.96 -0.41
C ILE A 116 7.20 6.05 -1.92
N ILE A 117 6.33 5.19 -2.48
CA ILE A 117 6.04 5.16 -3.93
C ILE A 117 5.44 6.49 -4.38
N LEU A 118 4.38 6.95 -3.71
CA LEU A 118 3.68 8.17 -4.06
C LEU A 118 4.58 9.39 -3.91
N SER A 119 5.39 9.46 -2.83
CA SER A 119 6.35 10.57 -2.66
C SER A 119 7.41 10.59 -3.77
N ALA A 120 7.90 9.43 -4.20
CA ALA A 120 8.85 9.33 -5.30
C ALA A 120 8.22 9.75 -6.65
N LEU A 121 6.95 9.42 -6.87
CA LEU A 121 6.20 9.80 -8.07
C LEU A 121 5.92 11.31 -8.09
N GLU A 122 5.43 11.87 -6.99
CA GLU A 122 5.22 13.30 -6.81
C GLU A 122 6.52 14.08 -7.01
N ALA A 123 7.64 13.57 -6.51
CA ALA A 123 8.93 14.21 -6.72
C ALA A 123 9.32 14.30 -8.22
N LYS A 124 9.02 13.26 -9.00
CA LYS A 124 9.22 13.28 -10.46
C LYS A 124 8.26 14.26 -11.13
N LEU A 125 6.98 14.24 -10.75
CA LEU A 125 5.96 15.09 -11.34
C LEU A 125 6.23 16.57 -11.06
N ALA A 126 6.59 16.91 -9.82
CA ALA A 126 6.97 18.26 -9.41
C ALA A 126 8.17 18.79 -10.20
N ARG A 127 9.18 17.94 -10.47
CA ARG A 127 10.34 18.31 -11.30
C ARG A 127 9.93 18.60 -12.73
N ILE A 128 9.08 17.78 -13.34
CA ILE A 128 8.57 17.99 -14.71
C ILE A 128 7.74 19.28 -14.76
N ASN A 129 6.82 19.47 -13.82
CA ASN A 129 5.99 20.68 -13.73
C ASN A 129 6.85 21.95 -13.61
N ARG A 130 7.91 21.92 -12.79
CA ARG A 130 8.84 23.06 -12.64
C ARG A 130 9.61 23.33 -13.94
N ILE A 131 10.00 22.31 -14.69
CA ILE A 131 10.69 22.45 -15.99
C ILE A 131 9.75 23.07 -17.02
N ILE A 132 8.51 22.59 -17.12
CA ILE A 132 7.51 23.12 -18.07
C ILE A 132 7.19 24.59 -17.77
N LYS A 133 7.03 24.95 -16.48
CA LYS A 133 6.84 26.35 -16.08
C LYS A 133 8.04 27.23 -16.42
N ALA A 134 9.26 26.71 -16.33
CA ALA A 134 10.46 27.46 -16.68
C ALA A 134 10.69 27.56 -18.21
N SER A 135 10.25 26.57 -19.00
CA SER A 135 10.34 26.63 -20.46
C SER A 135 9.44 27.71 -21.06
N GLN A 136 8.31 28.04 -20.43
CA GLN A 136 7.46 29.16 -20.84
C GLN A 136 8.20 30.51 -20.82
N GLY A 137 9.20 30.67 -19.95
CA GLY A 137 10.07 31.86 -19.91
C GLY A 137 11.43 31.66 -20.59
N PHE A 138 11.62 30.60 -21.39
CA PHE A 138 12.89 30.21 -22.01
C PHE A 138 14.09 30.18 -21.05
N ARG A 139 13.85 29.97 -19.75
CA ARG A 139 14.89 30.02 -18.70
C ARG A 139 15.38 28.62 -18.34
N ARG A 140 16.68 28.39 -18.50
CA ARG A 140 17.31 27.13 -18.07
C ARG A 140 17.40 27.08 -16.54
N ILE A 141 16.67 26.16 -15.93
CA ILE A 141 16.72 25.91 -14.47
C ILE A 141 17.37 24.56 -14.18
N LYS A 142 18.23 24.50 -13.15
CA LYS A 142 18.79 23.24 -12.64
C LYS A 142 18.03 22.88 -11.37
N VAL A 143 17.14 21.88 -11.45
CA VAL A 143 16.37 21.40 -10.30
C VAL A 143 17.19 20.38 -9.52
N THR A 144 17.50 20.70 -8.27
CA THR A 144 18.25 19.85 -7.32
C THR A 144 17.32 18.84 -6.64
N VAL A 145 17.79 17.61 -6.45
CA VAL A 145 17.00 16.48 -5.90
C VAL A 145 16.72 16.64 -4.39
N CYS A 146 17.60 17.31 -3.65
CA CYS A 146 17.50 17.44 -2.20
C CYS A 146 16.25 18.22 -1.74
N ASP A 147 15.81 19.21 -2.52
CA ASP A 147 14.61 20.00 -2.24
C ASP A 147 13.35 19.11 -2.22
N THR A 148 13.27 18.19 -3.18
CA THR A 148 12.17 17.22 -3.28
C THR A 148 12.25 16.10 -2.25
N LEU A 149 13.47 15.69 -1.86
CA LEU A 149 13.65 14.69 -0.81
C LEU A 149 13.12 15.19 0.55
N LYS A 150 13.26 16.49 0.84
CA LYS A 150 12.70 17.08 2.07
C LYS A 150 11.17 16.91 2.12
N HIS A 151 10.48 17.15 1.01
CA HIS A 151 9.02 16.96 0.93
C HIS A 151 8.61 15.49 1.14
N MET A 152 9.37 14.56 0.55
CA MET A 152 9.18 13.11 0.75
C MET A 152 9.31 12.72 2.23
N VAL A 153 10.36 13.19 2.91
CA VAL A 153 10.57 12.89 4.35
C VAL A 153 9.44 13.46 5.20
N VAL A 154 8.93 14.65 4.87
CA VAL A 154 7.81 15.26 5.59
C VAL A 154 6.53 14.45 5.42
N ILE A 155 6.17 14.03 4.20
CA ILE A 155 4.97 13.22 3.95
C ILE A 155 5.07 11.86 4.65
N VAL A 156 6.19 11.15 4.48
CA VAL A 156 6.37 9.84 5.11
C VAL A 156 6.38 9.98 6.62
N GLY A 157 7.06 10.99 7.17
CA GLY A 157 7.08 11.28 8.60
C GLY A 157 5.69 11.58 9.17
N LEU A 158 4.87 12.35 8.45
CA LEU A 158 3.50 12.61 8.85
C LEU A 158 2.64 11.34 8.85
N ASN A 159 2.79 10.48 7.83
CA ASN A 159 2.07 9.20 7.79
C ASN A 159 2.49 8.26 8.92
N VAL A 160 3.80 8.17 9.21
CA VAL A 160 4.31 7.39 10.35
C VAL A 160 3.79 7.95 11.67
N PHE A 161 3.76 9.28 11.82
CA PHE A 161 3.19 9.92 13.01
C PHE A 161 1.72 9.54 13.20
N LEU A 162 0.90 9.61 12.15
CA LEU A 162 -0.51 9.19 12.20
C LEU A 162 -0.66 7.72 12.58
N LEU A 163 0.18 6.82 12.04
CA LEU A 163 0.18 5.41 12.41
C LEU A 163 0.56 5.19 13.88
N VAL A 164 1.54 5.93 14.40
CA VAL A 164 1.91 5.87 15.82
C VAL A 164 0.74 6.34 16.69
N LEU A 165 0.10 7.45 16.33
CA LEU A 165 -1.09 7.92 17.04
C LEU A 165 -2.21 6.88 17.03
N MET A 166 -2.42 6.21 15.88
CA MET A 166 -3.40 5.14 15.77
C MET A 166 -3.11 4.00 16.76
N VAL A 167 -1.86 3.55 16.86
CA VAL A 167 -1.48 2.47 17.79
C VAL A 167 -1.65 2.89 19.25
N ILE A 168 -1.36 4.15 19.58
CA ILE A 168 -1.46 4.67 20.95
C ILE A 168 -2.92 4.83 21.39
N PHE A 169 -3.76 5.43 20.55
CA PHE A 169 -5.14 5.76 20.92
C PHE A 169 -6.12 4.61 20.71
N SER A 170 -5.92 3.77 19.70
CA SER A 170 -6.86 2.72 19.32
C SER A 170 -6.12 1.55 18.66
N PRO A 171 -5.44 0.70 19.46
CA PRO A 171 -4.77 -0.47 18.92
C PRO A 171 -5.81 -1.43 18.32
N ILE A 172 -5.50 -1.96 17.13
CA ILE A 172 -6.39 -2.90 16.45
C ILE A 172 -6.21 -4.28 17.08
N GLN A 173 -7.20 -4.69 17.84
CA GLN A 173 -7.26 -6.02 18.44
C GLN A 173 -8.29 -6.87 17.69
N TYR A 174 -7.96 -8.14 17.51
CA TYR A 174 -8.92 -9.12 17.01
C TYR A 174 -9.91 -9.42 18.13
N VAL A 175 -11.20 -9.28 17.84
CA VAL A 175 -12.29 -9.65 18.76
C VAL A 175 -13.03 -10.81 18.11
N PRO A 176 -12.96 -12.03 18.68
CA PRO A 176 -13.76 -13.15 18.17
C PRO A 176 -15.25 -12.82 18.29
N ALA A 177 -16.04 -13.22 17.28
CA ALA A 177 -17.49 -13.09 17.32
C ALA A 177 -18.09 -14.32 18.00
N ASP A 178 -18.75 -14.10 19.15
CA ASP A 178 -19.46 -15.13 19.93
C ASP A 178 -20.73 -15.64 19.23
#